data_AF-A0A368NGY6-F1
#
_entry.id   AF-A0A368NGY6-F1
#
_cell.length_a   1.000
_cell.length_b   1.000
_cell.length_c   1.000
_cell.angle_alpha   90.00
_cell.angle_beta   90.00
_cell.angle_gamma   90.00
#
_symmetry.space_group_name_H-M   'P 1'
#
loop_
_entity.id
_entity.type
_entity.pdbx_description
1 polymer ?
#
loop_
_entity_poly.entity_id
_entity_poly.type
_entity_poly.pdbx_seq_one_letter_code
_entity_poly.pdbx_strand_id
1 'polypeptide(L)'
;MKTHELAKALQQLSKLLRSLPNQELDNFGLALTNPVPQQQIGISLSALAALSKYNKLDWEKVIRDFELPLEVRPRDGARDVMGKIITFLAENDAERERVARKTSPSGSDRPSELSNALQFLLNNG
;
A
#
# COMPACT_ATOMS: atom_id res chain seq x y z
N MET A 1 35.30 1.97 -26.71
CA MET A 1 34.86 0.64 -26.23
C MET A 1 35.35 -0.41 -27.20
N LYS A 2 35.89 -1.53 -26.71
CA LYS A 2 36.37 -2.60 -27.58
C LYS A 2 35.22 -3.53 -27.96
N THR A 3 35.30 -4.18 -29.12
CA THR A 3 34.26 -5.08 -29.65
C THR A 3 33.86 -6.19 -28.66
N HIS A 4 34.81 -6.71 -27.89
CA HIS A 4 34.56 -7.70 -26.84
C HIS A 4 33.77 -7.17 -25.64
N GLU A 5 33.93 -5.89 -25.30
CA GLU A 5 33.19 -5.26 -24.20
C GLU A 5 31.73 -5.02 -24.62
N LEU A 6 31.52 -4.61 -25.87
CA LEU A 6 30.19 -4.48 -26.46
C LEU A 6 29.46 -5.84 -26.50
N ALA A 7 30.16 -6.90 -26.90
CA ALA A 7 29.59 -8.25 -26.91
C ALA A 7 29.15 -8.70 -25.50
N LYS A 8 29.96 -8.42 -24.47
CA LYS A 8 29.60 -8.72 -23.07
C LYS A 8 28.37 -7.93 -22.61
N ALA A 9 28.30 -6.64 -22.93
CA ALA A 9 27.16 -5.79 -22.57
C ALA A 9 25.85 -6.28 -23.24
N LEU A 10 25.89 -6.65 -24.52
CA LEU A 10 24.73 -7.21 -25.22
C LEU A 10 24.30 -8.57 -24.63
N GLN A 11 25.25 -9.39 -24.22
CA GLN A 11 24.96 -10.66 -23.58
C GLN A 11 24.28 -10.47 -22.21
N GLN A 12 24.69 -9.47 -21.44
CA GLN A 12 24.03 -9.11 -20.17
C GLN A 12 22.60 -8.58 -20.41
N LEU A 13 22.42 -7.71 -21.41
CA LEU A 13 21.09 -7.22 -21.79
C LEU A 13 20.17 -8.37 -22.20
N SER A 14 20.67 -9.33 -22.98
CA SER A 14 19.89 -10.50 -23.41
C SER A 14 19.41 -11.36 -22.24
N LYS A 15 20.22 -11.49 -21.17
CA LYS A 15 19.84 -12.22 -19.96
C LYS A 15 18.75 -11.48 -19.19
N LEU A 16 18.84 -10.15 -19.11
CA LEU A 16 17.83 -9.31 -18.46
C LEU A 16 16.50 -9.37 -19.21
N LEU A 17 16.51 -9.27 -20.53
CA LEU A 17 15.30 -9.37 -21.36
C LEU A 17 14.58 -10.72 -21.19
N ARG A 18 15.33 -11.82 -21.02
CA ARG A 18 14.76 -13.14 -20.75
C ARG A 18 14.16 -13.29 -19.35
N SER A 19 14.63 -12.49 -18.38
CA SER A 19 14.10 -12.48 -17.01
C SER A 19 12.88 -11.57 -16.83
N LEU A 20 12.60 -10.73 -17.81
CA LEU A 20 11.44 -9.84 -17.80
C LEU A 20 10.21 -10.54 -18.40
N PRO A 21 8.99 -10.15 -17.99
CA PRO A 21 7.77 -10.63 -18.63
C PRO A 21 7.75 -10.26 -20.12
N ASN A 22 7.20 -11.14 -20.95
CA ASN A 22 7.10 -10.93 -22.39
C ASN A 22 6.16 -9.74 -22.67
N GLN A 23 6.74 -8.60 -23.06
CA GLN A 23 6.03 -7.34 -23.31
C GLN A 23 6.31 -6.84 -24.73
N GLU A 24 5.35 -6.14 -25.32
CA GLU A 24 5.53 -5.50 -26.63
C GLU A 24 6.63 -4.44 -26.56
N LEU A 25 7.52 -4.44 -27.55
CA LEU A 25 8.71 -3.58 -27.61
C LEU A 25 8.36 -2.09 -27.58
N ASP A 26 7.16 -1.73 -28.03
CA ASP A 26 6.66 -0.36 -28.06
C ASP A 26 6.52 0.26 -26.66
N ASN A 27 6.35 -0.58 -25.62
CA ASN A 27 6.23 -0.15 -24.22
C ASN A 27 7.53 -0.36 -23.41
N PHE A 28 8.60 -0.87 -24.03
CA PHE A 28 9.84 -1.22 -23.32
C PHE A 28 10.55 0.01 -22.74
N GLY A 29 10.53 1.13 -23.46
CA GLY A 29 11.09 2.40 -22.97
C GLY A 29 10.39 2.91 -21.71
N LEU A 30 9.05 2.74 -21.64
CA LEU A 30 8.24 3.09 -20.47
C LEU A 30 8.48 2.12 -19.30
N ALA A 31 8.72 0.83 -19.59
CA ALA A 31 9.01 -0.19 -18.57
C ALA A 31 10.39 0.00 -17.89
N LEU A 32 11.36 0.62 -18.58
CA LEU A 32 12.67 0.96 -17.99
C LEU A 32 12.62 2.24 -17.14
N THR A 33 11.72 3.16 -17.44
CA THR A 33 11.56 4.43 -16.71
C THR A 33 10.56 4.35 -15.58
N ASN A 34 9.60 3.44 -15.67
CA ASN A 34 8.67 3.21 -14.58
C ASN A 34 9.30 2.21 -13.61
N PRO A 35 9.53 2.57 -12.34
CA PRO A 35 9.80 1.57 -11.33
C PRO A 35 8.65 0.58 -11.40
N VAL A 36 8.97 -0.70 -11.62
CA VAL A 36 8.03 -1.80 -11.46
C VAL A 36 7.30 -1.53 -10.14
N PRO A 37 5.99 -1.24 -10.14
CA PRO A 37 5.28 -1.21 -8.88
C PRO A 37 5.41 -2.63 -8.37
N GLN A 38 6.19 -2.80 -7.30
CA GLN A 38 6.31 -4.06 -6.61
C GLN A 38 4.92 -4.40 -6.11
N GLN A 39 4.17 -5.12 -6.93
CA GLN A 39 2.94 -5.73 -6.48
C GLN A 39 3.32 -6.75 -5.43
N GLN A 40 2.96 -6.38 -4.20
CA GLN A 40 2.21 -7.20 -3.26
C GLN A 40 2.99 -7.95 -2.19
N ILE A 41 2.57 -7.59 -0.97
CA ILE A 41 2.52 -8.39 0.26
C ILE A 41 3.82 -8.35 1.04
N GLY A 42 4.05 -7.16 1.60
CA GLY A 42 4.77 -7.02 2.85
C GLY A 42 4.08 -5.98 3.72
N ILE A 43 2.77 -6.13 4.02
CA ILE A 43 2.31 -5.56 5.29
C ILE A 43 3.18 -6.26 6.31
N SER A 44 4.22 -5.57 6.77
CA SER A 44 5.19 -6.19 7.65
C SER A 44 4.38 -6.67 8.84
N LEU A 45 4.46 -7.96 9.18
CA LEU A 45 3.76 -8.51 10.35
C LEU A 45 4.02 -7.66 11.61
N SER A 46 5.17 -6.99 11.65
CA SER A 46 5.51 -5.95 12.63
C SER A 46 4.59 -4.73 12.62
N ALA A 47 4.17 -4.22 11.46
CA ALA A 47 3.21 -3.13 11.33
C ALA A 47 1.81 -3.54 11.82
N LEU A 48 1.32 -4.72 11.41
CA LEU A 48 0.06 -5.28 11.92
C LEU A 48 0.12 -5.51 13.43
N ALA A 49 1.24 -6.04 13.94
CA ALA A 49 1.46 -6.20 15.38
C ALA A 49 1.49 -4.86 16.12
N ALA A 50 2.12 -3.83 15.54
CA ALA A 50 2.15 -2.48 16.11
C ALA A 50 0.76 -1.85 16.16
N LEU A 51 -0.11 -2.14 15.19
CA LEU A 51 -1.51 -1.68 15.17
C LEU A 51 -2.41 -2.43 16.16
N SER A 52 -2.01 -3.63 16.61
CA SER A 52 -2.81 -4.43 17.55
C SER A 52 -2.87 -3.85 18.97
N LYS A 53 -2.02 -2.88 19.31
CA LYS A 53 -1.97 -2.21 20.63
C LYS A 53 -3.12 -1.23 20.84
N TYR A 54 -3.77 -0.77 19.75
CA TYR A 54 -4.81 0.25 19.81
C TYR A 54 -6.16 -0.37 20.20
N ASN A 55 -6.96 0.39 20.94
CA ASN A 55 -8.23 -0.08 21.47
C ASN A 55 -9.37 0.11 20.44
N LYS A 56 -10.58 -0.38 20.77
CA LYS A 56 -11.75 -0.26 19.89
C LYS A 56 -12.11 1.19 19.56
N LEU A 57 -12.02 2.10 20.55
CA LEU A 57 -12.38 3.51 20.38
C LEU A 57 -11.44 4.21 19.39
N ASP A 58 -10.16 3.83 19.38
CA ASP A 58 -9.17 4.34 18.43
C ASP A 58 -9.55 3.94 16.99
N TRP A 59 -9.94 2.69 16.78
CA TRP A 59 -10.40 2.20 15.47
C TRP A 59 -11.73 2.81 15.03
N GLU A 60 -12.66 3.03 15.96
CA GLU A 60 -13.89 3.78 15.67
C GLU A 60 -13.59 5.23 15.28
N LYS A 61 -12.55 5.85 15.88
CA LYS A 61 -12.10 7.17 15.48
C LYS A 61 -11.55 7.16 14.05
N VAL A 62 -10.80 6.14 13.64
CA VAL A 62 -10.36 5.97 12.24
C VAL A 62 -11.55 5.90 11.28
N ILE A 63 -12.59 5.14 11.62
CA ILE A 63 -13.81 5.04 10.79
C ILE A 63 -14.45 6.42 10.63
N ARG A 64 -14.52 7.22 11.69
CA ARG A 64 -15.04 8.60 11.64
C ARG A 64 -14.13 9.54 10.86
N ASP A 65 -12.83 9.52 11.12
CA ASP A 65 -11.82 10.37 10.48
C ASP A 65 -11.83 10.20 8.95
N PHE A 66 -11.96 8.96 8.49
CA PHE A 66 -12.01 8.65 7.06
C PHE A 66 -13.43 8.54 6.49
N GLU A 67 -14.47 8.67 7.32
CA GLU A 67 -15.88 8.51 6.91
C GLU A 67 -16.11 7.17 6.20
N LEU A 68 -15.56 6.08 6.76
CA LEU A 68 -15.70 4.74 6.18
C LEU A 68 -17.12 4.23 6.40
N PRO A 69 -17.78 3.61 5.39
CA PRO A 69 -19.14 3.07 5.50
C PRO A 69 -19.15 1.71 6.24
N LEU A 70 -18.55 1.66 7.43
CA LEU A 70 -18.39 0.45 8.23
C LEU A 70 -19.28 0.48 9.46
N GLU A 71 -20.06 -0.59 9.64
CA GLU A 71 -20.87 -0.78 10.85
C GLU A 71 -20.03 -1.46 11.95
N VAL A 72 -19.90 -0.79 13.09
CA VAL A 72 -19.28 -1.34 14.30
C VAL A 72 -20.38 -1.84 15.24
N ARG A 73 -20.40 -3.15 15.50
CA ARG A 73 -21.38 -3.76 16.40
C ARG A 73 -20.88 -3.65 17.85
N PRO A 74 -21.79 -3.64 18.84
CA PRO A 74 -21.41 -3.59 20.25
C PRO A 74 -20.48 -4.75 20.67
N ARG A 75 -20.69 -5.93 20.09
CA ARG A 75 -19.90 -7.15 20.34
C ARG A 75 -18.51 -7.19 19.68
N ASP A 76 -18.24 -6.29 18.74
CA ASP A 76 -16.96 -6.30 18.01
C ASP A 76 -15.84 -5.85 18.96
N GLY A 77 -14.78 -6.64 19.05
CA GLY A 77 -13.54 -6.26 19.71
C GLY A 77 -12.65 -5.40 18.81
N ALA A 78 -11.56 -4.85 19.35
CA ALA A 78 -10.62 -4.01 18.57
C ALA A 78 -10.08 -4.73 17.32
N ARG A 79 -9.80 -6.04 17.42
CA ARG A 79 -9.32 -6.86 16.30
C ARG A 79 -10.38 -7.04 15.20
N ASP A 80 -11.65 -7.14 15.57
CA ASP A 80 -12.74 -7.29 14.61
C ASP A 80 -12.93 -6.00 13.81
N VAL A 81 -12.90 -4.85 14.49
CA VAL A 81 -13.00 -3.54 13.85
C VAL A 81 -11.80 -3.29 12.93
N MET A 82 -10.58 -3.57 13.40
CA MET A 82 -9.37 -3.52 12.58
C MET A 82 -9.49 -4.42 11.34
N GLY A 83 -9.94 -5.67 11.51
CA GLY A 83 -10.13 -6.62 10.42
C GLY A 83 -11.10 -6.09 9.38
N LYS A 84 -12.26 -5.55 9.79
CA LYS A 84 -13.23 -4.92 8.89
C LYS A 84 -12.64 -3.77 8.09
N ILE A 85 -11.85 -2.90 8.72
CA ILE A 85 -11.19 -1.78 8.03
C ILE A 85 -10.20 -2.29 6.99
N ILE A 86 -9.34 -3.24 7.36
CA ILE A 86 -8.34 -3.80 6.45
C ILE A 86 -9.00 -4.52 5.28
N THR A 87 -10.01 -5.36 5.54
CA THR A 87 -10.77 -6.06 4.49
C THR A 87 -11.44 -5.07 3.55
N PHE A 88 -12.08 -4.02 4.09
CA PHE A 88 -12.71 -2.99 3.28
C PHE A 88 -11.72 -2.27 2.36
N LEU A 89 -10.55 -1.86 2.88
CA LEU A 89 -9.53 -1.18 2.07
C LEU A 89 -8.83 -2.12 1.07
N ALA A 90 -8.79 -3.43 1.36
CA ALA A 90 -8.30 -4.43 0.43
C ALA A 90 -9.27 -4.67 -0.73
N GLU A 91 -10.58 -4.59 -0.48
CA GLU A 91 -11.63 -4.81 -1.48
C GLU A 91 -11.98 -3.53 -2.29
N ASN A 92 -11.64 -2.35 -1.78
CA ASN A 92 -12.01 -1.06 -2.37
C ASN A 92 -10.78 -0.20 -2.68
N ASP A 93 -10.22 -0.35 -3.88
CA ASP A 93 -9.02 0.38 -4.33
C ASP A 93 -9.19 1.90 -4.28
N ALA A 94 -10.35 2.41 -4.72
CA ALA A 94 -10.65 3.84 -4.72
C ALA A 94 -10.66 4.43 -3.29
N GLU A 95 -11.19 3.69 -2.33
CA GLU A 95 -11.23 4.09 -0.93
C GLU A 95 -9.84 4.02 -0.29
N ARG A 96 -9.06 3.00 -0.63
CA ARG A 96 -7.65 2.91 -0.19
C ARG A 96 -6.85 4.11 -0.65
N GLU A 97 -6.99 4.50 -1.92
CA GLU A 97 -6.30 5.66 -2.47
C GLU A 97 -6.80 6.98 -1.87
N ARG A 98 -8.11 7.09 -1.62
CA ARG A 98 -8.70 8.24 -0.93
C ARG A 98 -8.13 8.40 0.49
N VAL A 99 -8.07 7.32 1.26
CA VAL A 99 -7.51 7.31 2.62
C VAL A 99 -6.03 7.67 2.61
N ALA A 100 -5.27 7.13 1.65
CA ALA A 100 -3.84 7.42 1.47
C ALA A 100 -3.55 8.91 1.19
N ARG A 101 -4.44 9.56 0.41
CA ARG A 101 -4.33 10.97 0.01
C ARG A 101 -4.97 11.96 1.00
N LYS A 102 -5.85 11.52 1.90
CA LYS A 102 -6.58 12.39 2.85
C LYS A 102 -5.63 12.86 3.96
N THR A 103 -4.97 14.00 3.77
CA THR A 103 -3.99 14.58 4.72
C THR A 103 -4.56 15.11 6.03
N SER A 104 -5.89 15.19 6.17
CA SER A 104 -6.60 15.32 7.46
C SER A 104 -8.12 15.26 7.25
N PRO A 105 -8.89 14.79 8.24
CA PRO A 105 -10.35 14.93 8.25
C PRO A 105 -10.76 16.39 8.43
N SER A 106 -11.76 16.80 7.66
CA SER A 106 -12.59 17.96 7.95
C SER A 106 -13.25 17.77 9.33
N GLY A 107 -12.77 18.47 10.35
CA GLY A 107 -13.46 18.54 11.65
C GLY A 107 -12.54 18.48 12.87
N SER A 108 -11.91 19.61 13.20
CA SER A 108 -11.46 20.10 14.53
C SER A 108 -10.74 19.21 15.55
N ASP A 109 -10.61 17.90 15.38
CA ASP A 109 -9.91 17.01 16.29
C ASP A 109 -8.72 16.40 15.56
N ARG A 110 -7.52 16.61 16.10
CA ARG A 110 -6.27 16.13 15.48
C ARG A 110 -6.41 14.65 15.08
N PRO A 111 -5.93 14.27 13.86
CA PRO A 111 -5.93 12.89 13.43
C PRO A 111 -5.23 12.04 14.48
N SER A 112 -5.85 10.91 14.83
CA SER A 112 -5.27 10.01 15.84
C SER A 112 -3.91 9.49 15.37
N GLU A 113 -3.02 9.15 16.31
CA GLU A 113 -1.72 8.51 15.98
C GLU A 113 -1.91 7.27 15.09
N LEU A 114 -3.00 6.53 15.33
CA LEU A 114 -3.44 5.39 14.53
C LEU A 114 -3.81 5.78 13.09
N SER A 115 -4.55 6.88 12.90
CA SER A 115 -4.93 7.39 11.57
C SER A 115 -3.68 7.76 10.75
N ASN A 116 -2.68 8.39 11.39
CA ASN A 116 -1.42 8.73 10.75
C ASN A 116 -0.58 7.49 10.43
N ALA A 117 -0.51 6.52 11.35
CA ALA A 117 0.18 5.26 11.14
C ALA A 117 -0.44 4.47 9.97
N LEU A 118 -1.76 4.45 9.87
CA LEU A 118 -2.48 3.81 8.77
C LEU A 118 -2.15 4.48 7.43
N GLN A 119 -2.20 5.81 7.34
CA GLN A 119 -1.82 6.54 6.13
C GLN A 119 -0.37 6.28 5.73
N PHE A 120 0.54 6.28 6.70
CA PHE A 120 1.95 5.97 6.46
C PHE A 120 2.11 4.58 5.86
N LEU A 121 1.40 3.57 6.38
CA LEU A 121 1.42 2.22 5.86
C LEU A 121 0.83 2.12 4.45
N LEU A 122 -0.24 2.86 4.14
CA LEU A 122 -0.83 2.86 2.80
C LEU A 122 0.03 3.57 1.76
N ASN A 123 0.83 4.56 2.17
CA ASN A 123 1.73 5.31 1.28
C ASN A 123 3.10 4.63 1.09
N ASN A 124 3.51 3.76 2.02
CA ASN A 124 4.82 3.08 1.99
C ASN A 124 4.73 1.55 1.87
N GLY A 125 3.53 1.01 1.67
CA GLY A 125 3.24 -0.42 1.56
C GLY A 125 2.92 -0.88 0.15
#